data_AF-A0A7S1CKM9-F1
#
_entry.id   AF-A0A7S1CKM9-F1
#
_cell.length_a   1.000
_cell.length_b   1.000
_cell.length_c   1.000
_cell.angle_alpha   90.00
_cell.angle_beta   90.00
_cell.angle_gamma   90.00
#
_symmetry.space_group_name_H-M   'P 1'
#
loop_
_entity.id
_entity.type
_entity.pdbx_description
1 polymer ?
#
loop_
_entity_poly.entity_id
_entity_poly.type
_entity_poly.pdbx_seq_one_letter_code
_entity_poly.pdbx_strand_id
1 'polypeptide(L)'
;AMAIPALFDACVDLAEQVVKTYDEPARDHEVVAVAMPLVLGLAAPMAEAAENEDDETARGIVRVVSAAGESWASVVAGADGAEPAFVELLLACTSYADVDVAWMAFRAWWTVGDEFRELRSNNPALAEERCAMLAPYYTELVAVMLRTATFARGFSAAPADVQEDFCRKLRYDVADVLLDCCAVLTVDGVLALVRGALDAHAAALMEALSVDD
;
A
#
# COMPACT_ATOMS: atom_id res chain seq x y z
N ALA A 1 20.73 6.83 -15.55
CA ALA A 1 20.30 8.18 -15.10
C ALA A 1 20.33 8.35 -13.58
N MET A 2 20.30 7.26 -12.79
CA MET A 2 20.27 7.26 -11.32
C MET A 2 21.59 7.67 -10.61
N ALA A 3 22.55 8.29 -11.30
CA ALA A 3 23.89 8.55 -10.73
C ALA A 3 24.08 10.00 -10.22
N ILE A 4 23.05 10.84 -10.30
CA ILE A 4 23.10 12.25 -9.88
C ILE A 4 21.85 12.53 -9.03
N PRO A 5 21.97 12.68 -7.70
CA PRO A 5 20.82 12.85 -6.80
C PRO A 5 19.89 14.01 -7.21
N ALA A 6 20.45 15.16 -7.58
CA ALA A 6 19.67 16.32 -8.04
C ALA A 6 18.85 16.05 -9.32
N LEU A 7 19.26 15.08 -10.15
CA LEU A 7 18.47 14.66 -11.31
C LEU A 7 17.36 13.69 -10.91
N PHE A 8 17.59 12.86 -9.89
CA PHE A 8 16.59 11.94 -9.38
C PHE A 8 15.38 12.70 -8.81
N ASP A 9 15.60 13.67 -7.91
CA ASP A 9 14.51 14.48 -7.33
C ASP A 9 13.71 15.20 -8.40
N ALA A 10 14.39 15.84 -9.37
CA ALA A 10 13.72 16.52 -10.47
C ALA A 10 12.92 15.56 -11.36
N CYS A 11 13.39 14.32 -11.54
CA CYS A 11 12.65 13.29 -12.27
C CYS A 11 11.44 12.78 -11.48
N VAL A 12 11.56 12.61 -10.17
CA VAL A 12 10.45 12.22 -9.28
C VAL A 12 9.36 13.29 -9.32
N ASP A 13 9.73 14.56 -9.14
CA ASP A 13 8.78 15.68 -9.20
C ASP A 13 8.09 15.79 -10.56
N LEU A 14 8.83 15.60 -11.65
CA LEU A 14 8.25 15.57 -12.99
C LEU A 14 7.30 14.38 -13.18
N ALA A 15 7.68 13.19 -12.73
CA ALA A 15 6.85 11.99 -12.86
C ALA A 15 5.55 12.14 -12.06
N GLU A 16 5.65 12.60 -10.82
CA GLU A 16 4.49 12.89 -9.97
C GLU A 16 3.57 13.94 -10.61
N GLN A 17 4.15 15.01 -11.17
CA GLN A 17 3.38 16.04 -11.85
C GLN A 17 2.69 15.50 -13.11
N VAL A 18 3.36 14.68 -13.91
CA VAL A 18 2.75 14.05 -15.10
C VAL A 18 1.56 13.19 -14.69
N VAL A 19 1.74 12.31 -13.71
CA VAL A 19 0.67 11.45 -13.19
C VAL A 19 -0.54 12.28 -12.74
N LYS A 20 -0.30 13.32 -11.93
CA LYS A 20 -1.36 14.19 -11.40
C LYS A 20 -1.99 15.11 -12.44
N THR A 21 -1.31 15.39 -13.55
CA THR A 21 -1.85 16.22 -14.63
C THR A 21 -2.80 15.43 -15.52
N TYR A 22 -2.56 14.12 -15.66
CA TYR A 22 -3.35 13.21 -16.47
C TYR A 22 -4.11 12.24 -15.54
N ASP A 23 -5.00 12.81 -14.73
CA ASP A 23 -5.75 12.15 -13.65
C ASP A 23 -7.16 11.71 -14.05
N GLU A 24 -7.53 11.85 -15.33
CA GLU A 24 -8.78 11.35 -15.88
C GLU A 24 -8.49 10.22 -16.88
N PRO A 25 -8.28 8.96 -16.44
CA PRO A 25 -7.86 7.88 -17.34
C PRO A 25 -8.76 7.65 -18.56
N ALA A 26 -10.07 7.89 -18.44
CA ALA A 26 -11.00 7.80 -19.57
C ALA A 26 -10.71 8.84 -20.66
N ARG A 27 -10.26 10.04 -20.29
CA ARG A 27 -9.87 11.10 -21.23
C ARG A 27 -8.44 10.93 -21.70
N ASP A 28 -7.55 10.63 -20.75
CA ASP A 28 -6.09 10.69 -20.91
C ASP A 28 -5.47 9.31 -21.20
N HIS A 29 -6.29 8.36 -21.68
CA HIS A 29 -5.94 6.95 -21.89
C HIS A 29 -4.63 6.71 -22.67
N GLU A 30 -4.31 7.53 -23.68
CA GLU A 30 -3.06 7.39 -24.43
C GLU A 30 -1.83 7.66 -23.55
N VAL A 31 -1.91 8.66 -22.67
CA VAL A 31 -0.83 8.99 -21.75
C VAL A 31 -0.71 7.93 -20.67
N VAL A 32 -1.83 7.49 -20.11
CA VAL A 32 -1.85 6.42 -19.09
C VAL A 32 -1.29 5.12 -19.65
N ALA A 33 -1.62 4.76 -20.90
CA ALA A 33 -1.09 3.57 -21.56
C ALA A 33 0.44 3.60 -21.74
N VAL A 34 1.03 4.78 -21.91
CA VAL A 34 2.49 4.95 -22.01
C VAL A 34 3.14 5.02 -20.63
N ALA A 35 2.50 5.70 -19.67
CA ALA A 35 3.08 6.00 -18.37
C ALA A 35 2.96 4.83 -17.38
N MET A 36 1.87 4.06 -17.42
CA MET A 36 1.65 2.92 -16.52
C MET A 36 2.79 1.89 -16.58
N PRO A 37 3.26 1.42 -17.75
CA PRO A 37 4.41 0.52 -17.82
C PRO A 37 5.70 1.11 -17.23
N LEU A 38 5.89 2.43 -17.30
CA LEU A 38 7.05 3.10 -16.71
C LEU A 38 6.97 3.11 -15.19
N VAL A 39 5.77 3.33 -14.63
CA VAL A 39 5.53 3.23 -13.18
C VAL A 39 5.73 1.79 -12.71
N LEU A 40 5.21 0.79 -13.43
CA LEU A 40 5.45 -0.62 -13.13
C LEU A 40 6.94 -0.99 -13.20
N GLY A 41 7.69 -0.34 -14.09
CA GLY A 41 9.15 -0.46 -14.18
C GLY A 41 9.91 -0.04 -12.92
N LEU A 42 9.27 0.68 -11.98
CA LEU A 42 9.84 1.04 -10.69
C LEU A 42 9.90 -0.11 -9.70
N ALA A 43 9.28 -1.27 -9.99
CA ALA A 43 9.32 -2.44 -9.10
C ALA A 43 10.74 -2.96 -8.83
N ALA A 44 11.59 -3.03 -9.85
CA ALA A 44 12.97 -3.48 -9.66
C ALA A 44 13.82 -2.46 -8.85
N PRO A 45 13.79 -1.14 -9.17
CA PRO A 45 14.40 -0.13 -8.31
C PRO A 45 13.86 -0.11 -6.87
N MET A 46 12.57 -0.36 -6.66
CA MET A 46 11.98 -0.42 -5.33
C MET A 46 12.53 -1.59 -4.52
N ALA A 47 12.67 -2.76 -5.15
CA ALA A 47 13.29 -3.92 -4.51
C ALA A 47 14.76 -3.67 -4.17
N GLU A 48 15.52 -3.06 -5.10
CA GLU A 48 16.92 -2.68 -4.86
C GLU A 48 17.07 -1.66 -3.72
N ALA A 49 16.17 -0.66 -3.65
CA ALA A 49 16.17 0.31 -2.56
C ALA A 49 15.86 -0.36 -1.21
N ALA A 50 14.90 -1.30 -1.17
CA ALA A 50 14.59 -2.07 0.03
C ALA A 50 15.74 -2.97 0.49
N GLU A 51 16.44 -3.61 -0.44
CA GLU A 51 17.60 -4.46 -0.12
C GLU A 51 18.79 -3.65 0.44
N ASN A 52 18.96 -2.41 -0.02
CA ASN A 52 20.07 -1.54 0.38
C ASN A 52 19.71 -0.52 1.48
N GLU A 53 18.48 -0.55 2.00
CA GLU A 53 17.96 0.43 2.96
C GLU A 53 18.14 1.89 2.47
N ASP A 54 17.89 2.12 1.16
CA ASP A 54 17.98 3.43 0.52
C ASP A 54 16.66 4.20 0.64
N ASP A 55 16.48 4.87 1.77
CA ASP A 55 15.27 5.64 2.09
C ASP A 55 15.02 6.80 1.10
N GLU A 56 16.07 7.37 0.49
CA GLU A 56 15.94 8.48 -0.44
C GLU A 56 15.32 8.01 -1.76
N THR A 57 15.87 6.92 -2.33
CA THR A 57 15.32 6.30 -3.54
C THR A 57 13.93 5.74 -3.28
N ALA A 58 13.73 5.02 -2.18
CA ALA A 58 12.43 4.46 -1.80
C ALA A 58 11.37 5.57 -1.69
N ARG A 59 11.66 6.66 -0.99
CA ARG A 59 10.74 7.80 -0.85
C ARG A 59 10.33 8.39 -2.20
N GLY A 60 11.28 8.55 -3.12
CA GLY A 60 10.99 9.03 -4.47
C GLY A 60 10.06 8.10 -5.25
N ILE A 61 10.29 6.78 -5.15
CA ILE A 61 9.45 5.78 -5.81
C ILE A 61 8.05 5.73 -5.19
N VAL A 62 7.94 5.66 -3.86
CA VAL A 62 6.65 5.61 -3.18
C VAL A 62 5.81 6.84 -3.53
N ARG A 63 6.40 8.04 -3.64
CA ARG A 63 5.68 9.24 -4.11
C ARG A 63 5.02 9.04 -5.47
N VAL A 64 5.77 8.56 -6.46
CA VAL A 64 5.28 8.38 -7.83
C VAL A 64 4.21 7.27 -7.88
N VAL A 65 4.46 6.15 -7.21
CA VAL A 65 3.52 5.01 -7.17
C VAL A 65 2.23 5.40 -6.44
N SER A 66 2.32 6.15 -5.34
CA SER A 66 1.15 6.62 -4.59
C SER A 66 0.32 7.59 -5.42
N ALA A 67 0.97 8.56 -6.09
CA ALA A 67 0.30 9.46 -7.01
C ALA A 67 -0.41 8.70 -8.14
N ALA A 68 0.22 7.65 -8.69
CA ALA A 68 -0.38 6.84 -9.74
C ALA A 68 -1.57 6.03 -9.22
N GLY A 69 -1.49 5.53 -8.00
CA GLY A 69 -2.59 4.80 -7.36
C GLY A 69 -3.77 5.70 -7.02
N GLU A 70 -3.53 6.99 -6.76
CA GLU A 70 -4.58 7.99 -6.58
C GLU A 70 -5.19 8.45 -7.92
N SER A 71 -4.37 8.76 -8.92
CA SER A 71 -4.84 9.31 -10.20
C SER A 71 -5.41 8.26 -11.16
N TRP A 72 -4.94 7.02 -11.08
CA TRP A 72 -5.28 5.96 -12.04
C TRP A 72 -5.98 4.77 -11.37
N ALA A 73 -6.57 4.97 -10.19
CA ALA A 73 -7.27 3.95 -9.42
C ALA A 73 -8.33 3.19 -10.23
N SER A 74 -9.10 3.88 -11.07
CA SER A 74 -10.12 3.28 -11.94
C SER A 74 -9.54 2.29 -12.96
N VAL A 75 -8.30 2.50 -13.41
CA VAL A 75 -7.58 1.55 -14.28
C VAL A 75 -7.17 0.31 -13.49
N VAL A 76 -6.74 0.49 -12.23
CA VAL A 76 -6.37 -0.60 -11.31
C VAL A 76 -7.60 -1.44 -10.90
N ALA A 77 -8.77 -0.83 -10.78
CA ALA A 77 -10.01 -1.57 -10.53
C ALA A 77 -10.58 -2.22 -11.80
N GLY A 78 -10.24 -1.67 -12.98
CA GLY A 78 -10.78 -2.05 -14.29
C GLY A 78 -10.37 -3.44 -14.81
N ALA A 79 -10.56 -3.64 -16.12
CA ALA A 79 -10.30 -4.91 -16.81
C ALA A 79 -9.09 -4.86 -17.78
N ASP A 80 -8.37 -3.74 -17.83
CA ASP A 80 -7.40 -3.43 -18.88
C ASP A 80 -5.99 -4.03 -18.65
N GLY A 81 -5.79 -4.84 -17.61
CA GLY A 81 -4.74 -5.86 -17.51
C GLY A 81 -3.46 -5.49 -16.75
N ALA A 82 -3.32 -4.27 -16.22
CA ALA A 82 -2.12 -3.82 -15.49
C ALA A 82 -2.22 -3.99 -13.96
N GLU A 83 -3.30 -4.57 -13.46
CA GLU A 83 -3.75 -4.32 -12.09
C GLU A 83 -3.02 -5.15 -11.02
N PRO A 84 -2.73 -6.47 -11.21
CA PRO A 84 -2.00 -7.23 -10.20
C PRO A 84 -0.58 -6.71 -9.98
N ALA A 85 0.14 -6.37 -11.06
CA ALA A 85 1.50 -5.84 -10.98
C ALA A 85 1.54 -4.47 -10.29
N PHE A 86 0.53 -3.62 -10.53
CA PHE A 86 0.43 -2.34 -9.84
C PHE A 86 0.15 -2.53 -8.35
N VAL A 87 -0.81 -3.37 -7.99
CA VAL A 87 -1.17 -3.66 -6.59
C VAL A 87 0.01 -4.30 -5.85
N GLU A 88 0.76 -5.18 -6.51
CA GLU A 88 1.99 -5.76 -5.98
C GLU A 88 3.07 -4.70 -5.70
N LEU A 89 3.28 -3.77 -6.63
CA LEU A 89 4.22 -2.66 -6.45
C LEU A 89 3.78 -1.72 -5.32
N LEU A 90 2.48 -1.37 -5.25
CA LEU A 90 1.95 -0.56 -4.17
C LEU A 90 2.08 -1.26 -2.81
N LEU A 91 1.88 -2.58 -2.77
CA LEU A 91 2.12 -3.39 -1.58
C LEU A 91 3.59 -3.38 -1.17
N ALA A 92 4.52 -3.49 -2.12
CA ALA A 92 5.95 -3.38 -1.84
C ALA A 92 6.31 -2.00 -1.25
N CYS A 93 5.74 -0.92 -1.79
CA CYS A 93 5.89 0.43 -1.24
C CYS A 93 5.35 0.53 0.20
N THR A 94 4.19 -0.06 0.45
CA THR A 94 3.52 -0.06 1.76
C THR A 94 4.22 -0.95 2.80
N SER A 95 5.02 -1.91 2.33
CA SER A 95 5.78 -2.85 3.17
C SER A 95 7.21 -2.37 3.46
N TYR A 96 7.58 -1.17 2.99
CA TYR A 96 8.91 -0.62 3.22
C TYR A 96 9.19 -0.41 4.72
N ALA A 97 10.45 -0.55 5.12
CA ALA A 97 10.84 -0.60 6.53
C ALA A 97 10.66 0.76 7.24
N ASP A 98 10.93 1.86 6.56
CA ASP A 98 10.65 3.20 7.06
C ASP A 98 9.13 3.46 6.97
N VAL A 99 8.50 3.60 8.14
CA VAL A 99 7.07 3.82 8.27
C VAL A 99 6.64 5.16 7.66
N ASP A 100 7.44 6.22 7.76
CA ASP A 100 7.10 7.53 7.20
C ASP A 100 7.13 7.49 5.66
N VAL A 101 8.00 6.67 5.07
CA VAL A 101 8.00 6.40 3.64
C VAL A 101 6.78 5.56 3.26
N ALA A 102 6.54 4.44 3.94
CA ALA A 102 5.42 3.54 3.65
C ALA A 102 4.04 4.23 3.80
N TRP A 103 3.90 5.14 4.77
CA TRP A 103 2.67 5.87 5.06
C TRP A 103 2.18 6.70 3.87
N MET A 104 3.10 7.16 3.01
CA MET A 104 2.76 7.92 1.80
C MET A 104 1.84 7.15 0.84
N ALA A 105 1.87 5.80 0.88
CA ALA A 105 1.04 4.93 0.04
C ALA A 105 -0.40 4.75 0.54
N PHE A 106 -0.72 5.16 1.78
CA PHE A 106 -2.01 4.83 2.40
C PHE A 106 -3.19 5.49 1.68
N ARG A 107 -2.99 6.72 1.20
CA ARG A 107 -4.01 7.47 0.45
C ARG A 107 -4.41 6.75 -0.84
N ALA A 108 -3.45 6.11 -1.52
CA ALA A 108 -3.71 5.35 -2.74
C ALA A 108 -4.60 4.13 -2.48
N TRP A 109 -4.40 3.41 -1.37
CA TRP A 109 -5.26 2.27 -1.01
C TRP A 109 -6.72 2.66 -0.81
N TRP A 110 -6.96 3.82 -0.22
CA TRP A 110 -8.31 4.37 -0.07
C TRP A 110 -8.96 4.61 -1.43
N THR A 111 -8.27 5.29 -2.34
CA THR A 111 -8.81 5.61 -3.68
C THR A 111 -9.08 4.34 -4.48
N VAL A 112 -8.15 3.38 -4.47
CA VAL A 112 -8.34 2.07 -5.12
C VAL A 112 -9.52 1.32 -4.50
N GLY A 113 -9.66 1.36 -3.16
CA GLY A 113 -10.79 0.75 -2.47
C GLY A 113 -12.13 1.37 -2.86
N ASP A 114 -12.20 2.68 -3.05
CA ASP A 114 -13.41 3.38 -3.49
C ASP A 114 -13.84 2.95 -4.89
N GLU A 115 -12.91 2.86 -5.83
CA GLU A 115 -13.17 2.35 -7.19
C GLU A 115 -13.70 0.91 -7.18
N PHE A 116 -13.22 0.05 -6.27
CA PHE A 116 -13.78 -1.30 -6.10
C PHE A 116 -15.22 -1.28 -5.56
N ARG A 117 -15.56 -0.35 -4.68
CA ARG A 117 -16.93 -0.18 -4.17
C ARG A 117 -17.85 0.27 -5.30
N GLU A 118 -17.43 1.25 -6.09
CA GLU A 118 -18.18 1.71 -7.26
C GLU A 118 -18.33 0.62 -8.31
N LEU A 119 -17.25 -0.10 -8.64
CA LEU A 119 -17.27 -1.21 -9.57
C LEU A 119 -18.25 -2.29 -9.13
N ARG A 120 -18.31 -2.62 -7.83
CA ARG A 120 -19.26 -3.60 -7.29
C ARG A 120 -20.71 -3.14 -7.45
N SER A 121 -20.99 -1.84 -7.34
CA SER A 121 -22.33 -1.29 -7.60
C SER A 121 -22.69 -1.31 -9.08
N ASN A 122 -21.74 -1.02 -9.97
CA ASN A 122 -21.98 -0.84 -11.41
C ASN A 122 -21.90 -2.15 -12.20
N ASN A 123 -20.97 -3.04 -11.87
CA ASN A 123 -20.73 -4.31 -12.53
C ASN A 123 -20.28 -5.40 -11.53
N PRO A 124 -21.23 -6.03 -10.80
CA PRO A 124 -20.92 -6.99 -9.75
C PRO A 124 -20.10 -8.21 -10.21
N ALA A 125 -20.33 -8.68 -11.43
CA ALA A 125 -19.65 -9.86 -11.97
C ALA A 125 -18.16 -9.59 -12.24
N LEU A 126 -17.86 -8.43 -12.83
CA LEU A 126 -16.47 -7.99 -13.00
C LEU A 126 -15.83 -7.75 -11.64
N ALA A 127 -16.50 -7.06 -10.72
CA ALA A 127 -15.99 -6.82 -9.37
C ALA A 127 -15.58 -8.12 -8.67
N GLU A 128 -16.40 -9.17 -8.76
CA GLU A 128 -16.11 -10.49 -8.17
C GLU A 128 -14.83 -11.12 -8.76
N GLU A 129 -14.70 -11.12 -10.08
CA GLU A 129 -13.51 -11.60 -10.78
C GLU A 129 -12.26 -10.84 -10.34
N ARG A 130 -12.33 -9.51 -10.35
CA ARG A 130 -11.21 -8.64 -9.97
C ARG A 130 -10.82 -8.83 -8.50
N CYS A 131 -11.81 -8.91 -7.60
CA CYS A 131 -11.55 -9.12 -6.18
C CYS A 131 -10.89 -10.47 -5.92
N ALA A 132 -11.34 -11.54 -6.59
CA ALA A 132 -10.73 -12.86 -6.46
C ALA A 132 -9.26 -12.87 -6.92
N MET A 133 -8.95 -12.15 -8.00
CA MET A 133 -7.59 -12.01 -8.52
C MET A 133 -6.65 -11.26 -7.55
N LEU A 134 -7.15 -10.22 -6.89
CA LEU A 134 -6.35 -9.36 -6.02
C LEU A 134 -6.33 -9.78 -4.55
N ALA A 135 -7.20 -10.71 -4.15
CA ALA A 135 -7.31 -11.17 -2.76
C ALA A 135 -5.98 -11.59 -2.11
N PRO A 136 -5.02 -12.25 -2.79
CA PRO A 136 -3.72 -12.58 -2.19
C PRO A 136 -2.93 -11.34 -1.75
N TYR A 137 -2.90 -10.29 -2.56
CA TYR A 137 -2.17 -9.05 -2.26
C TYR A 137 -2.82 -8.28 -1.11
N TYR A 138 -4.15 -8.19 -1.10
CA TYR A 138 -4.88 -7.56 0.01
C TYR A 138 -4.76 -8.37 1.31
N THR A 139 -4.63 -9.70 1.22
CA THR A 139 -4.37 -10.56 2.39
C THR A 139 -3.01 -10.21 3.02
N GLU A 140 -1.97 -10.05 2.20
CA GLU A 140 -0.67 -9.59 2.69
C GLU A 140 -0.73 -8.14 3.18
N LEU A 141 -1.49 -7.25 2.52
CA LEU A 141 -1.69 -5.87 3.00
C LEU A 141 -2.28 -5.86 4.42
N VAL A 142 -3.28 -6.68 4.71
CA VAL A 142 -3.83 -6.83 6.07
C VAL A 142 -2.72 -7.27 7.04
N ALA A 143 -1.87 -8.23 6.65
CA ALA A 143 -0.75 -8.66 7.49
C ALA A 143 0.27 -7.53 7.73
N VAL A 144 0.61 -6.73 6.70
CA VAL A 144 1.47 -5.55 6.81
C VAL A 144 0.85 -4.54 7.77
N MET A 145 -0.42 -4.18 7.60
CA MET A 145 -1.15 -3.24 8.45
C MET A 145 -1.16 -3.66 9.92
N LEU A 146 -1.37 -4.95 10.20
CA LEU A 146 -1.31 -5.47 11.57
C LEU A 146 0.09 -5.38 12.18
N ARG A 147 1.15 -5.63 11.39
CA ARG A 147 2.54 -5.42 11.83
C ARG A 147 2.80 -3.94 12.11
N THR A 148 2.38 -3.05 11.22
CA THR A 148 2.55 -1.58 11.36
C THR A 148 1.83 -1.02 12.58
N ALA A 149 0.67 -1.58 12.95
CA ALA A 149 -0.06 -1.18 14.17
C ALA A 149 0.48 -1.79 15.47
N THR A 150 1.49 -2.67 15.40
CA THR A 150 2.04 -3.34 16.58
C THR A 150 2.98 -2.40 17.35
N PHE A 151 2.84 -2.36 18.67
CA PHE A 151 3.73 -1.58 19.52
C PHE A 151 5.15 -2.13 19.49
N ALA A 152 6.11 -1.29 19.10
CA ALA A 152 7.52 -1.64 19.13
C ALA A 152 8.01 -1.92 20.57
N ARG A 153 9.03 -2.77 20.70
CA ARG A 153 9.66 -3.02 22.01
C ARG A 153 10.23 -1.72 22.57
N GLY A 154 9.88 -1.40 23.81
CA GLY A 154 10.32 -0.15 24.45
C GLY A 154 9.49 1.08 24.06
N PHE A 155 8.33 0.91 23.41
CA PHE A 155 7.41 2.00 23.07
C PHE A 155 7.11 2.93 24.25
N SER A 156 6.96 2.40 25.46
CA SER A 156 6.71 3.20 26.67
C SER A 156 7.84 4.17 27.04
N ALA A 157 9.05 3.95 26.53
CA ALA A 157 10.22 4.81 26.72
C ALA A 157 10.45 5.77 25.54
N ALA A 158 9.66 5.69 24.47
CA ALA A 158 9.77 6.59 23.32
C ALA A 158 9.37 8.03 23.71
N PRO A 159 9.82 9.05 22.96
CA PRO A 159 9.36 10.43 23.14
C PRO A 159 7.83 10.56 23.08
N ALA A 160 7.26 11.51 23.84
CA ALA A 160 5.81 11.63 23.99
C ALA A 160 5.09 11.97 22.66
N ASP A 161 5.72 12.78 21.81
CA ASP A 161 5.28 13.11 20.46
C ASP A 161 5.26 11.87 19.56
N VAL A 162 6.31 11.04 19.60
CA VAL A 162 6.36 9.77 18.85
C VAL A 162 5.27 8.81 19.31
N GLN A 163 5.03 8.72 20.63
CA GLN A 163 3.94 7.90 21.16
C GLN A 163 2.57 8.42 20.71
N GLU A 164 2.37 9.74 20.70
CA GLU A 164 1.12 10.37 20.27
C GLU A 164 0.86 10.16 18.78
N ASP A 165 1.85 10.42 17.92
CA ASP A 165 1.73 10.25 16.46
C ASP A 165 1.42 8.79 16.10
N PHE A 166 2.10 7.83 16.75
CA PHE A 166 1.79 6.41 16.59
C PHE A 166 0.34 6.09 17.02
N CYS A 167 -0.06 6.52 18.23
CA CYS A 167 -1.37 6.15 18.78
C CYS A 167 -2.56 6.85 18.10
N ARG A 168 -2.38 8.10 17.65
CA ARG A 168 -3.48 8.96 17.20
C ARG A 168 -3.52 9.22 15.71
N LYS A 169 -2.41 9.04 14.99
CA LYS A 169 -2.39 9.23 13.53
C LYS A 169 -2.19 7.89 12.84
N LEU A 170 -1.00 7.29 12.99
CA LEU A 170 -0.65 6.09 12.24
C LEU A 170 -1.66 4.95 12.43
N ARG A 171 -2.06 4.66 13.67
CA ARG A 171 -3.01 3.57 13.93
C ARG A 171 -4.44 3.85 13.45
N TYR A 172 -4.83 5.12 13.32
CA TYR A 172 -6.11 5.47 12.71
C TYR A 172 -6.05 5.26 11.21
N ASP A 173 -4.98 5.71 10.56
CA ASP A 173 -4.80 5.53 9.13
C ASP A 173 -4.63 4.05 8.76
N VAL A 174 -3.97 3.25 9.61
CA VAL A 174 -3.93 1.79 9.46
C VAL A 174 -5.34 1.19 9.55
N ALA A 175 -6.17 1.66 10.50
CA ALA A 175 -7.54 1.18 10.62
C ALA A 175 -8.38 1.52 9.37
N ASP A 176 -8.17 2.70 8.79
CA ASP A 176 -8.82 3.10 7.54
C ASP A 176 -8.38 2.20 6.36
N VAL A 177 -7.08 1.90 6.22
CA VAL A 177 -6.59 0.97 5.19
C VAL A 177 -7.18 -0.45 5.38
N LEU A 178 -7.33 -0.91 6.62
CA LEU A 178 -8.01 -2.19 6.91
C LEU A 178 -9.49 -2.16 6.50
N LEU A 179 -10.18 -1.03 6.68
CA LEU A 179 -11.55 -0.85 6.18
C LEU A 179 -11.60 -0.82 4.65
N ASP A 180 -10.60 -0.24 3.99
CA ASP A 180 -10.48 -0.26 2.54
C ASP A 180 -10.21 -1.66 1.98
N CYS A 181 -9.46 -2.50 2.70
CA CYS A 181 -9.29 -3.91 2.36
C CYS A 181 -10.62 -4.67 2.27
N CYS A 182 -11.65 -4.24 3.00
CA CYS A 182 -12.98 -4.88 2.96
C CYS A 182 -13.65 -4.75 1.58
N ALA A 183 -13.27 -3.77 0.74
CA ALA A 183 -13.81 -3.62 -0.61
C ALA A 183 -13.48 -4.84 -1.50
N VAL A 184 -12.32 -5.46 -1.25
CA VAL A 184 -11.80 -6.62 -1.98
C VAL A 184 -12.03 -7.93 -1.22
N LEU A 185 -11.68 -7.98 0.06
CA LEU A 185 -11.70 -9.22 0.86
C LEU A 185 -13.03 -9.50 1.57
N THR A 186 -13.97 -8.55 1.57
CA THR A 186 -15.16 -8.51 2.44
C THR A 186 -14.84 -8.27 3.93
N VAL A 187 -15.84 -7.82 4.68
CA VAL A 187 -15.74 -7.60 6.12
C VAL A 187 -15.41 -8.90 6.86
N ASP A 188 -16.11 -10.00 6.54
CA ASP A 188 -15.87 -11.30 7.17
C ASP A 188 -14.47 -11.83 6.87
N GLY A 189 -13.97 -11.61 5.65
CA GLY A 189 -12.61 -11.99 5.27
C GLY A 189 -11.54 -11.25 6.08
N VAL A 190 -11.65 -9.92 6.19
CA VAL A 190 -10.71 -9.11 7.00
C VAL A 190 -10.78 -9.51 8.48
N LEU A 191 -11.99 -9.66 9.04
CA LEU A 191 -12.15 -10.08 10.45
C LEU A 191 -11.56 -11.46 10.72
N ALA A 192 -11.69 -12.40 9.77
CA ALA A 192 -11.08 -13.72 9.90
C ALA A 192 -9.55 -13.66 9.94
N LEU A 193 -8.93 -12.81 9.11
CA LEU A 193 -7.48 -12.60 9.11
C LEU A 193 -7.01 -11.96 10.42
N VAL A 194 -7.68 -10.90 10.89
CA VAL A 194 -7.35 -10.24 12.16
C VAL A 194 -7.48 -11.21 13.33
N ARG A 195 -8.56 -12.00 13.37
CA ARG A 195 -8.75 -13.01 14.41
C ARG A 195 -7.63 -14.06 14.37
N GLY A 196 -7.28 -14.56 13.18
CA GLY A 196 -6.20 -15.55 13.04
C GLY A 196 -4.86 -15.01 13.54
N ALA A 197 -4.54 -13.75 13.26
CA ALA A 197 -3.33 -13.10 13.77
C ALA A 197 -3.33 -12.96 15.30
N LEU A 198 -4.46 -12.59 15.90
CA LEU A 198 -4.61 -12.51 17.35
C LEU A 198 -4.47 -13.88 18.02
N ASP A 199 -5.11 -14.91 17.47
CA ASP A 199 -5.02 -16.29 17.98
C ASP A 199 -3.57 -16.79 17.95
N ALA A 200 -2.84 -16.53 16.85
CA ALA A 200 -1.42 -16.88 16.72
C ALA A 200 -0.53 -16.15 17.75
N HIS A 201 -0.76 -14.86 17.96
CA HIS A 201 -0.02 -14.08 18.94
C HIS A 201 -0.29 -14.54 20.37
N ALA A 202 -1.56 -14.85 20.70
CA ALA A 202 -1.93 -15.38 22.00
C ALA A 202 -1.26 -16.73 22.28
N ALA A 203 -1.20 -17.62 21.29
CA ALA A 203 -0.49 -18.90 21.42
C ALA A 203 1.01 -18.71 21.68
N ALA A 204 1.67 -17.83 20.92
CA ALA A 204 3.09 -17.54 21.11
C ALA A 204 3.40 -16.96 22.51
N LEU A 205 2.52 -16.13 23.05
CA LEU A 205 2.64 -15.61 24.41
C LEU A 205 2.49 -16.71 25.47
N MET A 206 1.54 -17.64 25.29
CA MET A 206 1.37 -18.77 26.21
C MET A 206 2.58 -19.71 26.20
N GLU A 207 3.15 -19.98 25.01
CA GLU A 207 4.38 -20.77 24.89
C GLU A 207 5.56 -20.11 25.60
N ALA A 208 5.78 -18.80 25.38
CA ALA A 208 6.85 -18.06 26.03
C ALA A 208 6.74 -18.09 27.57
N LEU A 209 5.52 -17.96 28.10
CA LEU A 209 5.27 -18.04 29.54
C LEU A 209 5.45 -19.44 30.13
N SER A 210 5.29 -20.50 29.31
CA SER A 210 5.43 -21.89 29.75
C SER A 210 6.88 -22.41 29.78
N VAL A 211 7.82 -21.68 29.17
CA VAL A 211 9.26 -22.04 29.12
C VAL A 211 10.04 -21.46 30.31
N ASP A 212 9.45 -20.50 31.03
CA ASP A 212 10.06 -19.85 32.20
C ASP A 212 9.73 -20.56 33.55
N ASP A 213 9.02 -21.70 33.54
CA ASP A 213 8.74 -22.60 34.69
C ASP A 213 9.56 -23.91 34.61
#